data_AF-A0AAV0C9B5-F1
#
_entry.id   AF-A0AAV0C9B5-F1
#
_cell.length_a   1.000
_cell.length_b   1.000
_cell.length_c   1.000
_cell.angle_alpha   90.00
_cell.angle_beta   90.00
_cell.angle_gamma   90.00
#
_symmetry.space_group_name_H-M   'P 1'
#
loop_
_entity.id
_entity.type
_entity.pdbx_description
1 polymer ?
#
loop_
_entity_poly.entity_id
_entity_poly.type
_entity_poly.pdbx_seq_one_letter_code
_entity_poly.pdbx_strand_id
1 'polypeptide(L)'
;MWTKRLTTLSRTLSHRYPILWSTSPQIPFHSYSQVSIPLSPSSASNLFQSQRRLIPKFQSGKYVCTVSSIEKLKCWNCNSEASSNHPFLFCETCASVQHVDESIDYFQIFGLEKRYEIKGQNLELKYKDWQRKLHPDLVHTKSKKEKEFAAEQSARVIDAYRTLTNSLSRAKYLVKLEGWHVDEEERILDPELLGEIMEIRETIEESGDPQSLKHIQAQLREKYEEWSKSFAVAFENRNAEEAASSIRRMTYYKRADEEITKKL
;
A
#
# COMPACT_ATOMS: atom_id res chain seq x y z
N MET A 1 -29.73 -22.80 1.74
CA MET A 1 -29.86 -24.21 1.29
C MET A 1 -28.48 -24.86 1.26
N TRP A 2 -28.01 -25.33 2.42
CA TRP A 2 -26.75 -26.07 2.54
C TRP A 2 -27.09 -27.56 2.48
N THR A 3 -26.64 -28.30 1.47
CA THR A 3 -26.47 -29.76 1.57
C THR A 3 -25.69 -30.33 0.38
N LYS A 4 -24.66 -31.11 0.73
CA LYS A 4 -24.12 -32.29 0.05
C LYS A 4 -23.23 -32.08 -1.20
N ARG A 5 -21.92 -32.32 -1.01
CA ARG A 5 -21.22 -33.51 -1.55
C ARG A 5 -19.81 -33.68 -0.97
N LEU A 6 -19.61 -34.80 -0.28
CA LEU A 6 -18.31 -35.41 0.04
C LEU A 6 -18.00 -36.49 -1.00
N THR A 7 -16.73 -36.66 -1.37
CA THR A 7 -16.01 -37.94 -1.65
C THR A 7 -14.63 -37.59 -2.25
N THR A 8 -13.50 -37.65 -1.53
CA THR A 8 -12.57 -38.73 -1.09
C THR A 8 -11.30 -38.87 -1.94
N LEU A 9 -10.17 -39.02 -1.22
CA LEU A 9 -8.85 -39.62 -1.57
C LEU A 9 -7.88 -38.73 -2.38
N SER A 10 -6.56 -38.68 -2.13
CA SER A 10 -5.65 -39.23 -1.09
C SER A 10 -4.20 -38.86 -1.48
N ARG A 11 -3.28 -38.67 -0.50
CA ARG A 11 -1.81 -38.94 -0.51
C ARG A 11 -0.96 -38.30 -1.65
N THR A 12 0.25 -37.79 -1.52
CA THR A 12 1.38 -37.72 -0.57
C THR A 12 2.33 -36.70 -1.23
N LEU A 13 3.11 -35.87 -0.53
CA LEU A 13 4.54 -36.13 -0.29
C LEU A 13 5.15 -35.00 0.53
N SER A 14 5.90 -35.42 1.53
CA SER A 14 6.79 -34.65 2.38
C SER A 14 7.97 -34.09 1.57
N HIS A 15 8.31 -32.82 1.78
CA HIS A 15 9.72 -32.41 1.85
C HIS A 15 9.91 -31.36 2.94
N ARG A 16 10.47 -31.82 4.06
CA ARG A 16 11.12 -30.99 5.08
C ARG A 16 12.41 -30.41 4.49
N TYR A 17 12.63 -29.11 4.68
CA TYR A 17 13.98 -28.55 4.85
C TYR A 17 13.96 -27.48 5.95
N PRO A 18 15.02 -27.39 6.77
CA PRO A 18 15.02 -26.70 8.05
C PRO A 18 15.37 -25.22 7.89
N ILE A 19 14.68 -24.35 8.64
CA ILE A 19 15.04 -22.94 8.79
C ILE A 19 15.68 -22.79 10.17
N LEU A 20 17.01 -22.82 10.20
CA LEU A 20 17.82 -22.27 11.27
C LEU A 20 18.27 -20.89 10.78
N TRP A 21 17.78 -19.82 11.39
CA TRP A 21 18.62 -18.72 11.87
C TRP A 21 17.92 -17.98 13.00
N SER A 22 18.65 -17.94 14.10
CA SER A 22 18.39 -17.31 15.37
C SER A 22 18.67 -15.81 15.32
N THR A 23 17.94 -15.09 16.18
CA THR A 23 18.31 -13.81 16.83
C THR A 23 18.44 -12.56 15.95
N SER A 24 17.31 -11.85 15.79
CA SER A 24 17.29 -10.40 15.54
C SER A 24 17.66 -9.62 16.80
N PRO A 25 18.51 -8.57 16.73
CA PRO A 25 18.72 -7.67 17.86
C PRO A 25 17.57 -6.66 17.96
N GLN A 26 17.02 -6.53 19.17
CA GLN A 26 16.02 -5.54 19.55
C GLN A 26 16.66 -4.13 19.59
N ILE A 27 16.04 -3.16 18.91
CA ILE A 27 16.33 -1.73 19.07
C ILE A 27 15.17 -1.11 19.85
N PRO A 28 15.42 -0.33 20.92
CA PRO A 28 14.40 0.03 21.89
C PRO A 28 13.47 1.15 21.41
N PHE A 29 12.18 0.96 21.70
CA PHE A 29 11.12 1.95 21.58
C PHE A 29 11.33 3.07 22.60
N HIS A 30 11.55 4.31 22.12
CA HIS A 30 11.40 5.49 22.95
C HIS A 30 9.95 5.97 22.95
N SER A 31 9.40 6.02 24.15
CA SER A 31 8.11 6.58 24.56
C SER A 31 7.95 8.04 24.13
N TYR A 32 6.88 8.35 23.41
CA TYR A 32 6.34 9.70 23.35
C TYR A 32 5.02 9.76 24.11
N SER A 33 5.09 10.43 25.26
CA SER A 33 3.99 10.75 26.14
C SER A 33 3.07 11.81 25.53
N GLN A 34 1.82 11.71 25.94
CA GLN A 34 0.64 12.48 25.60
C GLN A 34 0.66 13.97 26.05
N VAL A 35 -0.08 14.79 25.26
CA VAL A 35 -0.99 15.90 25.68
C VAL A 35 -0.32 17.27 25.96
N SER A 36 -0.69 18.38 25.30
CA SER A 36 -1.99 19.07 25.40
C SER A 36 -2.24 20.10 24.28
N ILE A 37 -3.48 20.20 23.81
CA ILE A 37 -4.02 21.24 22.91
C ILE A 37 -4.86 22.20 23.79
N PRO A 38 -4.71 23.54 23.69
CA PRO A 38 -5.67 24.46 24.31
C PRO A 38 -6.83 24.79 23.36
N LEU A 39 -8.04 24.65 23.90
CA LEU A 39 -9.30 25.18 23.36
C LEU A 39 -9.31 26.71 23.36
N SER A 40 -9.91 27.32 22.35
CA SER A 40 -10.36 28.73 22.37
C SER A 40 -11.87 28.82 22.14
N PRO A 41 -12.60 29.72 22.84
CA PRO A 41 -14.04 29.87 22.71
C PRO A 41 -14.44 31.03 21.78
N SER A 42 -15.66 30.87 21.25
CA SER A 42 -16.44 31.81 20.43
C SER A 42 -16.81 33.13 21.14
N SER A 43 -16.98 34.22 20.38
CA SER A 43 -18.22 35.06 20.29
C SER A 43 -17.98 36.48 19.75
N ALA A 44 -19.00 36.98 19.02
CA ALA A 44 -19.17 38.26 18.31
C ALA A 44 -18.85 39.54 19.12
N SER A 45 -18.54 40.71 18.52
CA SER A 45 -19.53 41.62 17.89
C SER A 45 -18.88 42.84 17.20
N ASN A 46 -19.44 43.20 16.04
CA ASN A 46 -19.60 44.52 15.39
C ASN A 46 -18.67 45.71 15.73
N LEU A 47 -18.09 46.30 14.66
CA LEU A 47 -18.05 47.76 14.48
C LEU A 47 -18.00 48.13 12.99
N PHE A 48 -19.02 48.90 12.60
CA PHE A 48 -19.15 49.65 11.36
C PHE A 48 -18.00 50.67 11.21
N GLN A 49 -17.35 50.75 10.04
CA GLN A 49 -17.30 52.00 9.28
C GLN A 49 -16.74 51.83 7.87
N SER A 50 -17.37 52.58 6.98
CA SER A 50 -17.18 52.72 5.55
C SER A 50 -15.78 53.16 5.12
N GLN A 51 -15.31 52.61 3.99
CA GLN A 51 -14.75 53.44 2.91
C GLN A 51 -14.73 52.70 1.56
N ARG A 52 -15.44 53.26 0.59
CA ARG A 52 -15.36 52.94 -0.84
C ARG A 52 -14.05 53.52 -1.41
N ARG A 53 -13.43 52.78 -2.35
CA ARG A 53 -12.60 53.17 -3.52
C ARG A 53 -11.64 52.00 -3.79
N LEU A 54 -11.36 51.47 -4.98
CA LEU A 54 -11.70 51.70 -6.39
C LEU A 54 -11.38 50.37 -7.10
N ILE A 55 -12.22 49.95 -8.05
CA ILE A 55 -11.96 48.82 -8.95
C ILE A 55 -11.17 49.36 -10.16
N PRO A 56 -10.02 48.77 -10.55
CA PRO A 56 -9.53 48.90 -11.91
C PRO A 56 -10.03 47.74 -12.77
N LYS A 57 -10.73 48.10 -13.83
CA LYS A 57 -11.09 47.24 -14.95
C LYS A 57 -9.86 46.97 -15.84
N PHE A 58 -9.76 45.71 -16.28
CA PHE A 58 -9.39 45.28 -17.65
C PHE A 58 -7.98 45.63 -18.17
N GLN A 59 -7.18 44.60 -18.51
CA GLN A 59 -6.77 44.36 -19.90
C GLN A 59 -6.06 43.01 -20.06
N SER A 60 -6.34 42.41 -21.22
CA SER A 60 -5.83 41.14 -21.73
C SER A 60 -4.30 41.06 -21.73
N GLY A 61 -3.75 40.01 -21.12
CA GLY A 61 -2.33 39.72 -21.14
C GLY A 61 -2.09 38.23 -21.25
N LYS A 62 -2.01 37.75 -22.49
CA LYS A 62 -1.26 36.56 -22.97
C LYS A 62 -1.03 35.47 -21.92
N TYR A 63 -1.85 34.42 -22.00
CA TYR A 63 -1.53 33.11 -21.43
C TYR A 63 -0.28 32.58 -22.13
N VAL A 64 0.89 32.95 -21.62
CA VAL A 64 2.11 32.22 -21.91
C VAL A 64 2.02 30.99 -21.02
N CYS A 65 1.56 29.88 -21.59
CA CYS A 65 1.85 28.57 -21.04
C CYS A 65 3.36 28.41 -21.06
N THR A 66 4.02 28.78 -19.96
CA THR A 66 5.34 28.26 -19.64
C THR A 66 5.17 26.76 -19.56
N VAL A 67 5.62 26.08 -20.62
CA VAL A 67 5.91 24.64 -20.57
C VAL A 67 6.83 24.48 -19.37
N SER A 68 6.32 23.90 -18.29
CA SER A 68 7.11 23.61 -17.11
C SER A 68 8.23 22.68 -17.56
N SER A 69 9.43 23.25 -17.69
CA SER A 69 10.65 22.52 -17.94
C SER A 69 10.69 21.34 -16.97
N ILE A 70 10.68 20.12 -17.50
CA ILE A 70 11.03 18.95 -16.69
C ILE A 70 12.49 19.17 -16.31
N GLU A 71 12.73 19.67 -15.09
CA GLU A 71 14.08 19.82 -14.56
C GLU A 71 14.69 18.43 -14.52
N LYS A 72 15.65 18.18 -15.41
CA LYS A 72 16.35 16.91 -15.48
C LYS A 72 17.07 16.69 -14.15
N LEU A 73 16.69 15.63 -13.44
CA LEU A 73 17.35 15.22 -12.19
C LEU A 73 18.84 14.97 -12.47
N LYS A 74 19.71 15.53 -11.62
CA LYS A 74 21.17 15.37 -11.71
C LYS A 74 21.68 14.45 -10.62
N CYS A 75 22.68 13.64 -10.95
CA CYS A 75 23.33 12.79 -9.96
C CYS A 75 24.06 13.61 -8.90
N TRP A 76 23.83 13.32 -7.62
CA TRP A 76 24.47 14.04 -6.51
C TRP A 76 25.99 13.84 -6.43
N ASN A 77 26.51 12.77 -7.05
CA ASN A 77 27.92 12.39 -6.99
C ASN A 77 28.72 12.85 -8.22
N CYS A 78 28.20 12.61 -9.44
CA CYS A 78 28.92 12.91 -10.69
C CYS A 78 28.26 13.99 -11.56
N ASN A 79 27.12 14.53 -11.14
CA ASN A 79 26.37 15.58 -11.85
C ASN A 79 25.87 15.18 -13.26
N SER A 80 25.90 13.89 -13.61
CA SER A 80 25.33 13.38 -14.86
C SER A 80 23.83 13.63 -14.91
N GLU A 81 23.31 13.99 -16.09
CA GLU A 81 21.88 14.13 -16.32
C GLU A 81 21.18 12.78 -16.36
N ALA A 82 19.94 12.77 -15.88
CA ALA A 82 19.11 11.59 -15.90
C ALA A 82 18.63 11.19 -17.30
N SER A 83 18.96 9.97 -17.76
CA SER A 83 18.28 9.34 -18.90
C SER A 83 16.85 8.99 -18.49
N SER A 84 15.87 9.64 -19.11
CA SER A 84 14.48 9.81 -18.65
C SER A 84 13.59 8.55 -18.65
N ASN A 85 14.12 7.33 -18.63
CA ASN A 85 13.33 6.10 -18.79
C ASN A 85 13.25 5.19 -17.55
N HIS A 86 14.07 5.41 -16.53
CA HIS A 86 14.03 4.58 -15.32
C HIS A 86 13.99 5.42 -14.04
N PRO A 87 13.29 4.93 -12.99
CA PRO A 87 13.37 5.55 -11.68
C PRO A 87 14.84 5.61 -11.25
N PHE A 88 15.31 6.81 -10.92
CA PHE A 88 16.71 7.12 -10.61
C PHE A 88 17.12 6.48 -9.27
N LEU A 89 17.25 5.16 -9.21
CA LEU A 89 17.71 4.44 -8.01
C LEU A 89 19.24 4.38 -7.94
N PHE A 90 19.88 4.29 -9.11
CA PHE A 90 21.33 4.30 -9.28
C PHE A 90 21.71 5.21 -10.45
N CYS A 91 22.86 5.87 -10.34
CA CYS A 91 23.42 6.60 -11.46
C CYS A 91 24.06 5.62 -12.47
N GLU A 92 23.69 5.70 -13.73
CA GLU A 92 24.28 4.86 -14.80
C GLU A 92 25.77 5.16 -15.04
N THR A 93 26.22 6.38 -14.74
CA THR A 93 27.61 6.82 -14.98
C THR A 93 28.57 6.44 -13.84
N CYS A 94 28.19 6.68 -12.59
CA CYS A 94 29.07 6.46 -11.44
C CYS A 94 28.59 5.40 -10.46
N ALA A 95 27.47 4.72 -10.76
CA ALA A 95 26.87 3.66 -9.94
C ALA A 95 26.51 4.06 -8.49
N SER A 96 26.52 5.35 -8.15
CA SER A 96 26.15 5.79 -6.81
C SER A 96 24.63 5.66 -6.61
N VAL A 97 24.24 5.20 -5.42
CA VAL A 97 22.83 5.17 -4.99
C VAL A 97 22.31 6.60 -4.92
N GLN A 98 21.13 6.85 -5.49
CA GLN A 98 20.51 8.18 -5.48
C GLN A 98 19.47 8.30 -4.35
N HIS A 99 19.12 9.55 -4.02
CA HIS A 99 18.06 9.86 -3.05
C HIS A 99 16.70 9.27 -3.49
N VAL A 100 15.83 9.00 -2.52
CA VAL A 100 14.46 8.56 -2.80
C VAL A 100 13.66 9.70 -3.41
N ASP A 101 13.02 9.43 -4.55
CA ASP A 101 12.02 10.31 -5.12
C ASP A 101 10.62 9.76 -4.81
N GLU A 102 9.86 10.49 -4.00
CA GLU A 102 8.53 10.10 -3.55
C GLU A 102 7.47 10.17 -4.66
N SER A 103 7.75 10.90 -5.75
CA SER A 103 6.84 10.99 -6.90
C SER A 103 6.77 9.69 -7.70
N ILE A 104 7.77 8.82 -7.53
CA ILE A 104 7.86 7.52 -8.18
C ILE A 104 6.94 6.52 -7.47
N ASP A 105 6.02 5.95 -8.25
CA ASP A 105 5.11 4.93 -7.75
C ASP A 105 5.76 3.53 -7.67
N TYR A 106 5.15 2.64 -6.90
CA TYR A 106 5.67 1.30 -6.68
C TYR A 106 5.72 0.46 -7.95
N PHE A 107 4.80 0.67 -8.90
CA PHE A 107 4.81 -0.06 -10.17
C PHE A 107 6.02 0.37 -11.00
N GLN A 108 6.36 1.66 -11.02
CA GLN A 108 7.55 2.19 -11.69
C GLN A 108 8.85 1.63 -11.11
N ILE A 109 8.97 1.50 -9.77
CA ILE A 109 10.14 0.88 -9.11
C ILE A 109 10.41 -0.52 -9.63
N PHE A 110 9.34 -1.29 -9.85
CA PHE A 110 9.42 -2.64 -10.41
C PHE A 110 9.28 -2.68 -11.92
N GLY A 111 9.23 -1.54 -12.64
CA GLY A 111 9.00 -1.48 -14.08
C GLY A 111 7.83 -2.35 -14.52
N LEU A 112 6.71 -2.23 -13.81
CA LEU A 112 5.44 -2.91 -14.06
C LEU A 112 4.41 -1.90 -14.56
N GLU A 113 3.44 -2.39 -15.32
CA GLU A 113 2.26 -1.59 -15.65
C GLU A 113 1.36 -1.42 -14.43
N LYS A 114 0.65 -0.29 -14.35
CA LYS A 114 -0.31 0.03 -13.29
C LYS A 114 -1.59 -0.78 -13.44
N ARG A 115 -1.50 -2.08 -13.15
CA ARG A 115 -2.61 -3.03 -13.20
C ARG A 115 -2.77 -3.74 -11.86
N TYR A 116 -4.00 -4.15 -11.56
CA TYR A 116 -4.25 -4.96 -10.38
C TYR A 116 -3.66 -6.36 -10.51
N GLU A 117 -3.79 -6.99 -11.68
CA GLU A 117 -3.18 -8.29 -11.92
C GLU A 117 -1.67 -8.16 -12.17
N ILE A 118 -0.88 -8.77 -11.28
CA ILE A 118 0.58 -8.86 -11.40
C ILE A 118 0.97 -10.33 -11.46
N LYS A 119 1.76 -10.70 -12.48
CA LYS A 119 2.40 -12.02 -12.54
C LYS A 119 3.51 -12.10 -11.47
N GLY A 120 3.25 -12.80 -10.37
CA GLY A 120 4.11 -12.82 -9.19
C GLY A 120 5.59 -13.17 -9.42
N GLN A 121 5.89 -14.03 -10.41
CA GLN A 121 7.27 -14.43 -10.74
C GLN A 121 8.15 -13.25 -11.18
N ASN A 122 7.58 -12.24 -11.85
CA ASN A 122 8.34 -11.06 -12.29
C ASN A 122 8.63 -10.10 -11.14
N LEU A 123 7.78 -10.05 -10.11
CA LEU A 123 7.94 -9.17 -8.97
C LEU A 123 9.05 -9.67 -8.03
N GLU A 124 9.05 -10.97 -7.71
CA GLU A 124 10.03 -11.56 -6.79
C GLU A 124 11.46 -11.49 -7.36
N LEU A 125 11.64 -11.75 -8.66
CA LEU A 125 12.94 -11.65 -9.31
C LEU A 125 13.51 -10.23 -9.22
N LYS A 126 12.70 -9.21 -9.56
CA LYS A 126 13.12 -7.81 -9.47
C LYS A 126 13.37 -7.38 -8.02
N TYR A 127 12.60 -7.90 -7.05
CA TYR A 127 12.86 -7.65 -5.64
C TYR A 127 14.23 -8.20 -5.19
N LYS A 128 14.56 -9.43 -5.59
CA LYS A 128 15.89 -10.02 -5.32
C LYS A 128 17.00 -9.21 -5.98
N ASP A 129 16.78 -8.70 -7.18
CA ASP A 129 17.74 -7.82 -7.86
C ASP A 129 17.97 -6.52 -7.10
N TRP A 130 16.91 -5.90 -6.57
CA TRP A 130 17.04 -4.71 -5.74
C TRP A 130 17.74 -4.98 -4.42
N GLN A 131 17.38 -6.06 -3.72
CA GLN A 131 18.05 -6.49 -2.49
C GLN A 131 19.55 -6.70 -2.72
N ARG A 132 19.93 -7.35 -3.83
CA ARG A 132 21.35 -7.51 -4.22
C ARG A 132 22.07 -6.22 -4.56
N LYS A 133 21.38 -5.09 -4.78
CA LYS A 133 22.02 -3.80 -5.08
C LYS A 133 22.05 -2.87 -3.87
N LEU A 134 21.08 -3.00 -2.97
CA LEU A 134 20.85 -2.11 -1.83
C LEU A 134 21.22 -2.75 -0.48
N HIS A 135 21.74 -3.97 -0.48
CA HIS A 135 22.08 -4.67 0.77
C HIS A 135 23.12 -3.87 1.59
N PRO A 136 22.94 -3.73 2.92
CA PRO A 136 23.89 -3.04 3.79
C PRO A 136 25.34 -3.51 3.63
N ASP A 137 25.54 -4.83 3.45
CA ASP A 137 26.86 -5.43 3.24
C ASP A 137 27.55 -5.01 1.93
N LEU A 138 26.84 -4.44 0.96
CA LEU A 138 27.45 -3.95 -0.28
C LEU A 138 27.80 -2.46 -0.19
N VAL A 139 27.06 -1.72 0.65
CA VAL A 139 27.28 -0.29 0.86
C VAL A 139 28.09 0.01 2.11
N HIS A 140 28.49 -1.00 2.90
CA HIS A 140 29.24 -0.81 4.14
C HIS A 140 30.61 -0.11 3.95
N THR A 141 31.24 -0.22 2.78
CA THR A 141 32.49 0.49 2.43
C THR A 141 32.27 1.87 1.81
N LYS A 142 31.01 2.23 1.49
CA LYS A 142 30.67 3.47 0.81
C LYS A 142 30.65 4.67 1.75
N SER A 143 30.49 5.86 1.17
CA SER A 143 30.33 7.11 1.92
C SER A 143 29.10 7.07 2.83
N LYS A 144 29.11 7.85 3.91
CA LYS A 144 27.96 7.94 4.84
C LYS A 144 26.67 8.32 4.11
N LYS A 145 26.74 9.30 3.22
CA LYS A 145 25.61 9.76 2.41
C LYS A 145 25.04 8.66 1.51
N GLU A 146 25.90 7.86 0.87
CA GLU A 146 25.46 6.75 0.02
C GLU A 146 24.85 5.60 0.84
N LYS A 147 25.32 5.37 2.07
CA LYS A 147 24.71 4.42 3.01
C LYS A 147 23.31 4.85 3.44
N GLU A 148 23.13 6.13 3.74
CA GLU A 148 21.82 6.71 4.10
C GLU A 148 20.82 6.53 2.95
N PHE A 149 21.21 6.94 1.73
CA PHE A 149 20.35 6.74 0.55
C PHE A 149 20.07 5.26 0.26
N ALA A 150 21.05 4.37 0.43
CA ALA A 150 20.82 2.95 0.26
C ALA A 150 19.80 2.39 1.26
N ALA A 151 19.86 2.83 2.52
CA ALA A 151 18.91 2.42 3.54
C ALA A 151 17.48 2.90 3.22
N GLU A 152 17.32 4.17 2.84
CA GLU A 152 16.03 4.75 2.45
C GLU A 152 15.44 4.05 1.21
N GLN A 153 16.25 3.82 0.19
CA GLN A 153 15.82 3.11 -1.03
C GLN A 153 15.46 1.65 -0.73
N SER A 154 16.23 0.98 0.13
CA SER A 154 15.94 -0.40 0.54
C SER A 154 14.58 -0.49 1.24
N ALA A 155 14.32 0.43 2.18
CA ALA A 155 13.02 0.52 2.85
C ALA A 155 11.88 0.74 1.84
N ARG A 156 12.05 1.67 0.90
CA ARG A 156 11.07 1.95 -0.14
C ARG A 156 10.78 0.75 -1.03
N VAL A 157 11.81 0.00 -1.43
CA VAL A 157 11.66 -1.24 -2.21
C VAL A 157 10.93 -2.33 -1.42
N ILE A 158 11.22 -2.48 -0.12
CA ILE A 158 10.56 -3.44 0.75
C ILE A 158 9.07 -3.10 0.89
N ASP A 159 8.76 -1.83 1.12
CA ASP A 159 7.37 -1.36 1.23
C ASP A 159 6.63 -1.56 -0.09
N ALA A 160 7.26 -1.22 -1.22
CA ALA A 160 6.72 -1.44 -2.55
C ALA A 160 6.45 -2.94 -2.80
N TYR A 161 7.40 -3.82 -2.46
CA TYR A 161 7.26 -5.26 -2.61
C TYR A 161 6.11 -5.81 -1.76
N ARG A 162 6.06 -5.46 -0.46
CA ARG A 162 4.98 -5.88 0.45
C ARG A 162 3.62 -5.41 -0.06
N THR A 163 3.53 -4.14 -0.46
CA THR A 163 2.31 -3.53 -0.98
C THR A 163 1.82 -4.23 -2.24
N LEU A 164 2.72 -4.45 -3.22
CA LEU A 164 2.37 -5.07 -4.48
C LEU A 164 2.18 -6.58 -4.36
N THR A 165 2.73 -7.26 -3.36
CA THR A 165 2.55 -8.71 -3.21
C THR A 165 1.16 -9.07 -2.70
N ASN A 166 0.68 -8.37 -1.66
CA ASN A 166 -0.64 -8.63 -1.10
C ASN A 166 -1.75 -7.93 -1.92
N SER A 167 -2.78 -8.68 -2.31
CA SER A 167 -3.87 -8.19 -3.18
C SER A 167 -4.64 -7.03 -2.56
N LEU A 168 -4.96 -7.08 -1.28
CA LEU A 168 -5.66 -5.99 -0.59
C LEU A 168 -4.81 -4.71 -0.52
N SER A 169 -3.54 -4.81 -0.15
CA SER A 169 -2.67 -3.62 -0.13
C SER A 169 -2.44 -3.05 -1.53
N ARG A 170 -2.37 -3.91 -2.55
CA ARG A 170 -2.27 -3.50 -3.96
C ARG A 170 -3.52 -2.76 -4.41
N ALA A 171 -4.71 -3.27 -4.06
CA ALA A 171 -5.99 -2.63 -4.36
C ALA A 171 -6.05 -1.22 -3.74
N LYS A 172 -5.78 -1.12 -2.43
CA LYS A 172 -5.73 0.17 -1.71
C LYS A 172 -4.72 1.15 -2.34
N TYR A 173 -3.56 0.64 -2.74
CA TYR A 173 -2.54 1.46 -3.36
C TYR A 173 -2.97 2.00 -4.74
N LEU A 174 -3.56 1.16 -5.59
CA LEU A 174 -4.06 1.58 -6.90
C LEU A 174 -5.14 2.65 -6.79
N VAL A 175 -6.12 2.44 -5.91
CA VAL A 175 -7.17 3.42 -5.61
C VAL A 175 -6.58 4.76 -5.15
N LYS A 176 -5.56 4.72 -4.28
CA LYS A 176 -4.83 5.93 -3.86
C LYS A 176 -4.16 6.64 -5.03
N LEU A 177 -3.57 5.92 -5.98
CA LEU A 177 -2.95 6.52 -7.18
C LEU A 177 -3.97 7.19 -8.09
N GLU A 178 -5.19 6.65 -8.17
CA GLU A 178 -6.30 7.24 -8.94
C GLU A 178 -6.98 8.40 -8.21
N GLY A 179 -6.60 8.68 -6.96
CA GLY A 179 -7.23 9.72 -6.14
C GLY A 179 -8.63 9.37 -5.65
N TRP A 180 -9.02 8.09 -5.70
CA TRP A 180 -10.30 7.62 -5.17
C TRP A 180 -10.24 7.58 -3.64
N HIS A 181 -11.19 8.20 -2.97
CA HIS A 181 -11.27 8.16 -1.53
C HIS A 181 -11.99 6.88 -1.10
N VAL A 182 -11.25 5.93 -0.53
CA VAL A 182 -11.83 4.76 0.14
C VAL A 182 -11.64 4.96 1.62
N ASP A 183 -12.68 5.45 2.27
CA ASP A 183 -12.70 5.50 3.72
C ASP A 183 -13.02 4.09 4.26
N GLU A 184 -12.06 3.57 5.03
CA GLU A 184 -12.12 2.25 5.68
C GLU A 184 -12.98 2.29 6.96
N GLU A 185 -13.16 3.48 7.53
CA GLU A 185 -13.86 3.75 8.78
C GLU A 185 -15.21 4.42 8.55
N GLU A 186 -15.44 5.01 7.37
CA GLU A 186 -16.77 5.35 6.90
C GLU A 186 -17.63 4.11 7.11
N ARG A 187 -18.58 4.29 8.02
CA ARG A 187 -19.33 3.22 8.68
C ARG A 187 -19.67 2.15 7.66
N ILE A 188 -19.68 0.89 8.08
CA ILE A 188 -20.36 -0.18 7.34
C ILE A 188 -21.84 0.23 7.27
N LEU A 189 -22.15 1.14 6.34
CA LEU A 189 -23.47 1.64 6.00
C LEU A 189 -24.13 0.68 5.02
N ASP A 190 -23.34 -0.19 4.42
CA ASP A 190 -23.80 -1.33 3.63
C ASP A 190 -24.45 -2.36 4.58
N PRO A 191 -25.79 -2.44 4.60
CA PRO A 191 -26.50 -3.35 5.50
C PRO A 191 -26.24 -4.82 5.17
N GLU A 192 -25.93 -5.13 3.91
CA GLU A 192 -25.61 -6.47 3.45
C GLU A 192 -24.28 -6.92 4.06
N LEU A 193 -23.25 -6.07 3.96
CA LEU A 193 -21.96 -6.33 4.59
C LEU A 193 -22.09 -6.46 6.12
N LEU A 194 -22.90 -5.62 6.77
CA LEU A 194 -23.10 -5.72 8.21
C LEU A 194 -23.70 -7.08 8.62
N GLY A 195 -24.70 -7.56 7.88
CA GLY A 195 -25.30 -8.87 8.09
C GLY A 195 -24.26 -10.00 7.96
N GLU A 196 -23.46 -9.97 6.90
CA GLU A 196 -22.37 -10.94 6.71
C GLU A 196 -21.36 -10.91 7.85
N ILE A 197 -21.01 -9.71 8.34
CA ILE A 197 -20.04 -9.54 9.43
C ILE A 197 -20.55 -10.16 10.72
N MET A 198 -21.84 -9.98 11.02
CA MET A 198 -22.46 -10.54 12.22
C MET A 198 -22.51 -12.07 12.14
N GLU A 199 -22.96 -12.62 11.01
CA GLU A 199 -23.05 -14.07 10.79
C GLU A 199 -21.67 -14.74 10.92
N ILE A 200 -20.64 -14.17 10.30
CA ILE A 200 -19.27 -14.70 10.38
C ILE A 200 -18.75 -14.68 11.81
N ARG A 201 -18.99 -13.61 12.57
CA ARG A 201 -18.55 -13.51 13.97
C ARG A 201 -19.26 -14.53 14.86
N GLU A 202 -20.56 -14.67 14.72
CA GLU A 202 -21.34 -15.68 15.45
C GLU A 202 -20.80 -17.09 15.16
N THR A 203 -20.58 -17.41 13.89
CA THR A 203 -20.02 -18.71 13.48
C THR A 203 -18.62 -18.94 14.09
N ILE A 204 -17.77 -17.91 14.15
CA ILE A 204 -16.44 -17.97 14.76
C ILE A 204 -16.50 -18.14 16.29
N GLU A 205 -17.52 -17.60 16.96
CA GLU A 205 -17.73 -17.71 18.41
C GLU A 205 -18.33 -19.07 18.79
N GLU A 206 -19.26 -19.60 18.01
CA GLU A 206 -19.85 -20.93 18.21
C GLU A 206 -18.86 -22.08 17.92
N SER A 207 -17.82 -21.80 17.12
CA SER A 207 -16.77 -22.75 16.79
C SER A 207 -15.85 -23.02 17.97
N GLY A 208 -16.10 -24.11 18.70
CA GLY A 208 -15.28 -24.55 19.82
C GLY A 208 -14.07 -25.41 19.44
N ASP A 209 -13.98 -25.89 18.20
CA ASP A 209 -12.94 -26.83 17.78
C ASP A 209 -12.05 -26.33 16.62
N PRO A 210 -10.76 -26.74 16.57
CA PRO A 210 -9.84 -26.31 15.52
C PRO A 210 -10.20 -26.72 14.09
N GLN A 211 -11.04 -27.75 13.89
CA GLN A 211 -11.42 -28.18 12.53
C GLN A 211 -12.50 -27.26 11.96
N SER A 212 -13.51 -26.92 12.75
CA SER A 212 -14.55 -25.94 12.37
C SER A 212 -13.94 -24.58 12.05
N LEU A 213 -13.01 -24.09 12.89
CA LEU A 213 -12.27 -22.85 12.63
C LEU A 213 -11.51 -22.87 11.29
N LYS A 214 -10.83 -23.98 10.97
CA LYS A 214 -10.15 -24.14 9.66
C LYS A 214 -11.12 -24.19 8.49
N HIS A 215 -12.32 -24.73 8.68
CA HIS A 215 -13.36 -24.74 7.65
C HIS A 215 -13.84 -23.32 7.36
N ILE A 216 -14.16 -22.54 8.39
CA ILE A 216 -14.53 -21.13 8.25
C ILE A 216 -13.39 -20.35 7.58
N GLN A 217 -12.15 -20.60 7.98
CA GLN A 217 -10.97 -20.00 7.36
C GLN A 217 -10.92 -20.25 5.84
N ALA A 218 -11.25 -21.45 5.39
CA ALA A 218 -11.30 -21.77 3.96
C ALA A 218 -12.40 -20.99 3.24
N GLN A 219 -13.58 -20.85 3.85
CA GLN A 219 -14.69 -20.08 3.29
C GLN A 219 -14.38 -18.58 3.20
N LEU A 220 -13.73 -18.01 4.23
CA LEU A 220 -13.29 -16.62 4.21
C LEU A 220 -12.26 -16.37 3.10
N ARG A 221 -11.34 -17.30 2.87
CA ARG A 221 -10.37 -17.21 1.77
C ARG A 221 -11.04 -17.28 0.39
N GLU A 222 -12.07 -18.10 0.23
CA GLU A 222 -12.85 -18.17 -1.01
C GLU A 222 -13.59 -16.86 -1.28
N LYS A 223 -14.32 -16.32 -0.29
CA LYS A 223 -14.97 -15.00 -0.39
C LYS A 223 -13.96 -13.90 -0.69
N TYR A 224 -12.81 -13.90 -0.01
CA TYR A 224 -11.75 -12.93 -0.25
C TYR A 224 -11.27 -12.95 -1.71
N GLU A 225 -11.11 -14.12 -2.30
CA GLU A 225 -10.68 -14.27 -3.69
C GLU A 225 -11.78 -13.84 -4.69
N GLU A 226 -13.04 -14.10 -4.38
CA GLU A 226 -14.19 -13.60 -5.15
C GLU A 226 -14.20 -12.06 -5.20
N TRP A 227 -14.10 -11.42 -4.03
CA TRP A 227 -14.08 -9.95 -3.95
C TRP A 227 -12.80 -9.33 -4.51
N SER A 228 -11.67 -10.05 -4.47
CA SER A 228 -10.45 -9.67 -5.17
C SER A 228 -10.66 -9.62 -6.69
N LYS A 229 -11.40 -10.56 -7.28
CA LYS A 229 -11.77 -10.55 -8.70
C LYS A 229 -12.78 -9.45 -9.02
N SER A 230 -13.77 -9.25 -8.16
CA SER A 230 -14.73 -8.15 -8.29
C SER A 230 -14.02 -6.79 -8.31
N PHE A 231 -13.04 -6.59 -7.42
CA PHE A 231 -12.19 -5.40 -7.44
C PHE A 231 -11.46 -5.21 -8.78
N ALA A 232 -10.90 -6.28 -9.34
CA ALA A 232 -10.19 -6.22 -10.62
C ALA A 232 -11.11 -5.67 -11.73
N VAL A 233 -12.32 -6.22 -11.84
CA VAL A 233 -13.34 -5.81 -12.81
C VAL A 233 -13.79 -4.36 -12.57
N ALA A 234 -14.08 -4.00 -11.31
CA ALA A 234 -14.49 -2.65 -10.94
C ALA A 234 -13.41 -1.61 -11.28
N PHE A 235 -12.13 -1.94 -11.02
CA PHE A 235 -11.00 -1.08 -11.33
C PHE A 235 -10.84 -0.83 -12.83
N GLU A 236 -10.95 -1.88 -13.65
CA GLU A 236 -10.90 -1.78 -15.12
C GLU A 236 -12.05 -0.93 -15.68
N ASN A 237 -13.25 -1.09 -15.11
CA ASN A 237 -14.44 -0.33 -15.49
C ASN A 237 -14.50 1.09 -14.90
N ARG A 238 -13.47 1.52 -14.15
CA ARG A 238 -13.43 2.82 -13.44
C ARG A 238 -14.59 3.03 -12.47
N ASN A 239 -15.16 1.95 -11.92
CA ASN A 239 -16.24 2.00 -10.93
C ASN A 239 -15.65 2.16 -9.51
N ALA A 240 -15.53 3.41 -9.06
CA ALA A 240 -14.94 3.72 -7.76
C ALA A 240 -15.76 3.20 -6.57
N GLU A 241 -17.10 3.18 -6.67
CA GLU A 241 -17.99 2.73 -5.60
C GLU A 241 -17.85 1.22 -5.36
N GLU A 242 -17.86 0.43 -6.43
CA GLU A 242 -17.71 -1.02 -6.36
C GLU A 242 -16.28 -1.44 -5.97
N ALA A 243 -15.26 -0.68 -6.41
CA ALA A 243 -13.89 -0.86 -5.96
C ALA A 243 -13.74 -0.58 -4.45
N ALA A 244 -14.36 0.48 -3.93
CA ALA A 244 -14.40 0.80 -2.50
C ALA A 244 -15.11 -0.30 -1.70
N SER A 245 -16.27 -0.75 -2.18
CA SER A 245 -17.04 -1.84 -1.59
C SER A 245 -16.23 -3.14 -1.50
N SER A 246 -15.54 -3.49 -2.59
CA SER A 246 -14.68 -4.68 -2.64
C SER A 246 -13.52 -4.59 -1.64
N ILE A 247 -12.85 -3.42 -1.53
CA ILE A 247 -11.78 -3.20 -0.54
C ILE A 247 -12.29 -3.35 0.89
N ARG A 248 -13.48 -2.82 1.21
CA ARG A 248 -14.09 -2.93 2.55
C ARG A 248 -14.35 -4.39 2.92
N ARG A 249 -14.96 -5.16 2.01
CA ARG A 249 -15.23 -6.61 2.18
C ARG A 249 -13.94 -7.42 2.35
N MET A 250 -12.96 -7.22 1.45
CA MET A 250 -11.64 -7.86 1.56
C MET A 250 -10.93 -7.53 2.88
N THR A 251 -11.03 -6.28 3.35
CA THR A 251 -10.46 -5.85 4.63
C THR A 251 -11.10 -6.59 5.80
N TYR A 252 -12.42 -6.75 5.78
CA TYR A 252 -13.11 -7.49 6.83
C TYR A 252 -12.73 -8.98 6.84
N TYR A 253 -12.78 -9.67 5.70
CA TYR A 253 -12.44 -11.10 5.65
C TYR A 253 -11.00 -11.37 6.08
N LYS A 254 -10.06 -10.47 5.74
CA LYS A 254 -8.68 -10.55 6.21
C LYS A 254 -8.58 -10.42 7.74
N ARG A 255 -9.31 -9.47 8.34
CA ARG A 255 -9.33 -9.31 9.81
C ARG A 255 -9.95 -10.53 10.50
N ALA A 256 -11.02 -11.10 9.94
CA ALA A 256 -11.63 -12.33 10.46
C ALA A 256 -10.70 -13.55 10.35
N ASP A 257 -9.98 -13.70 9.23
CA ASP A 257 -8.96 -14.73 9.04
C ASP A 257 -7.81 -14.63 10.07
N GLU A 258 -7.36 -13.40 10.37
CA GLU A 258 -6.36 -13.12 11.40
C GLU A 258 -6.89 -13.45 12.81
N GLU A 259 -8.18 -13.21 13.09
CA GLU A 259 -8.82 -13.59 14.36
C GLU A 259 -8.86 -15.12 14.53
N ILE A 260 -9.30 -15.85 13.52
CA ILE A 260 -9.30 -17.32 13.53
C ILE A 260 -7.89 -17.86 13.75
N THR A 261 -6.89 -17.28 13.07
CA THR A 261 -5.48 -17.68 13.21
C THR A 261 -4.96 -17.48 14.64
N LYS A 262 -5.48 -16.51 15.40
CA LYS A 262 -5.13 -16.32 16.82
C LYS A 262 -5.81 -17.31 17.76
N LYS A 263 -6.98 -17.84 17.38
CA LYS A 263 -7.73 -18.83 18.17
C LYS A 263 -7.25 -20.27 17.96
N LEU A 264 -6.60 -20.54 16.82
CA LEU A 264 -5.95 -21.82 16.48
C LEU A 264 -4.61 -22.02 17.20
#